data_AF-A0A9W9BFW8-F1
#
_entry.id   AF-A0A9W9BFW8-F1
#
_cell.length_a   1.000
_cell.length_b   1.000
_cell.length_c   1.000
_cell.angle_alpha   90.00
_cell.angle_beta   90.00
_cell.angle_gamma   90.00
#
_symmetry.space_group_name_H-M   'P 1'
#
loop_
_entity.id
_entity.type
_entity.pdbx_description
1 polymer ?
#
loop_
_entity_poly.entity_id
_entity_poly.type
_entity_poly.pdbx_seq_one_letter_code
_entity_poly.pdbx_strand_id
1 'polypeptide(L)'
;MTRGYCPSAYGIVQMVARAVGWMTSVTTLVILAFIINQWADKGGAIAAGLVGSAIAILNDSWIVVAKLDRALGFNPLSPARALLHDLFALAISLGGIVMIIFSRYTYQADGFAALESDSSPQITGSAGETDVISREGFSQNKMLSVAVWMLTAVVIWRFIFIVWGGFECFFEFRHIHHPRPRRRERREMIQV
;
A
#
# COMPACT_ATOMS: atom_id res chain seq x y z
N MET A 1 -12.02 12.96 37.98
CA MET A 1 -12.28 11.52 37.70
C MET A 1 -11.82 11.20 36.29
N THR A 2 -10.58 10.72 36.17
CA THR A 2 -10.03 10.19 34.92
C THR A 2 -10.73 8.88 34.60
N ARG A 3 -11.80 8.93 33.79
CA ARG A 3 -12.30 7.73 33.10
C ARG A 3 -11.19 7.33 32.14
N GLY A 4 -10.32 6.43 32.59
CA GLY A 4 -9.41 5.69 31.72
C GLY A 4 -10.26 4.94 30.71
N TYR A 5 -10.51 5.56 29.56
CA TYR A 5 -11.02 4.88 28.39
C TYR A 5 -9.94 3.87 28.00
N CYS A 6 -10.04 2.64 28.51
CA CYS A 6 -9.30 1.55 27.93
C CYS A 6 -9.67 1.52 26.43
N PRO A 7 -8.70 1.64 25.51
CA PRO A 7 -9.01 1.50 24.11
C PRO A 7 -9.68 0.13 23.92
N SER A 8 -10.85 0.12 23.30
CA SER A 8 -11.53 -1.11 22.91
C SER A 8 -10.51 -2.04 22.24
N ALA A 9 -10.54 -3.34 22.54
CA ALA A 9 -9.63 -4.32 21.91
C ALA A 9 -9.59 -4.18 20.38
N TYR A 10 -10.74 -3.81 19.80
CA TYR A 10 -10.89 -3.43 18.40
C TYR A 10 -9.98 -2.27 17.95
N GLY A 11 -9.93 -1.19 18.75
CA GLY A 11 -9.09 -0.02 18.47
C GLY A 11 -7.60 -0.34 18.52
N ILE A 12 -7.19 -1.24 19.44
CA ILE A 12 -5.80 -1.73 19.53
C ILE A 12 -5.46 -2.57 18.30
N VAL A 13 -6.31 -3.53 17.93
CA VAL A 13 -6.10 -4.38 16.73
C VAL A 13 -5.99 -3.52 15.48
N GLN A 14 -6.85 -2.51 15.33
CA GLN A 14 -6.80 -1.59 14.20
C GLN A 14 -5.51 -0.76 14.18
N MET A 15 -5.01 -0.32 15.34
CA MET A 15 -3.71 0.38 15.43
C MET A 15 -2.55 -0.53 15.05
N VAL A 16 -2.53 -1.75 15.58
CA VAL A 16 -1.47 -2.73 15.28
C VAL A 16 -1.47 -3.07 13.79
N ALA A 17 -2.63 -3.36 13.20
CA ALA A 17 -2.75 -3.64 11.78
C ALA A 17 -2.25 -2.48 10.91
N ARG A 18 -2.60 -1.24 11.28
CA ARG A 18 -2.11 -0.03 10.60
C ARG A 18 -0.60 0.16 10.77
N ALA A 19 -0.04 -0.14 11.93
CA ALA A 19 1.41 -0.08 12.15
C ALA A 19 2.16 -1.12 11.31
N VAL A 20 1.61 -2.33 11.13
CA VAL A 20 2.20 -3.35 10.26
C VAL A 20 2.12 -2.94 8.77
N GLY A 21 0.98 -2.40 8.34
CA GLY A 21 0.83 -1.84 6.99
C GLY A 21 1.80 -0.68 6.72
N TRP A 22 2.00 0.18 7.73
CA TRP A 22 2.99 1.26 7.70
C TRP A 22 4.41 0.74 7.54
N MET A 23 4.83 -0.23 8.36
CA MET A 23 6.16 -0.86 8.26
C MET A 23 6.40 -1.44 6.87
N THR A 24 5.42 -2.17 6.33
CA THR A 24 5.49 -2.75 4.98
C THR A 24 5.66 -1.67 3.91
N SER A 25 4.94 -0.56 4.04
CA SER A 25 5.01 0.56 3.10
C SER A 25 6.37 1.28 3.16
N VAL A 26 6.94 1.46 4.35
CA VAL A 26 8.29 2.02 4.55
C VAL A 26 9.36 1.12 3.91
N THR A 27 9.32 -0.19 4.20
CA THR A 27 10.27 -1.14 3.60
C THR A 27 10.16 -1.13 2.07
N THR A 28 8.93 -1.08 1.54
CA THR A 28 8.70 -0.98 0.10
C THR A 28 9.31 0.29 -0.48
N LEU A 29 9.08 1.45 0.16
CA LEU A 29 9.65 2.73 -0.27
C LEU A 29 11.18 2.68 -0.33
N VAL A 30 11.84 2.12 0.69
CA VAL A 30 13.30 1.98 0.73
C VAL A 30 13.81 1.09 -0.40
N ILE A 31 13.15 -0.04 -0.66
CA ILE A 31 13.51 -0.94 -1.76
C ILE A 31 13.35 -0.24 -3.11
N LEU A 32 12.25 0.48 -3.33
CA LEU A 32 12.03 1.21 -4.58
C LEU A 32 13.05 2.35 -4.76
N ALA A 33 13.35 3.10 -3.70
CA ALA A 33 14.36 4.16 -3.73
C ALA A 33 15.75 3.61 -4.04
N PHE A 34 16.11 2.45 -3.46
CA PHE A 34 17.35 1.75 -3.76
C PHE A 34 17.44 1.36 -5.24
N ILE A 35 16.36 0.82 -5.82
CA ILE A 35 16.33 0.42 -7.23
C ILE A 35 16.48 1.64 -8.15
N ILE A 36 15.85 2.78 -7.85
CA ILE A 36 16.05 4.01 -8.63
C ILE A 36 17.50 4.50 -8.56
N ASN A 37 18.11 4.44 -7.37
CA ASN A 37 19.50 4.86 -7.20
C ASN A 37 20.48 3.95 -7.96
N GLN A 38 20.18 2.66 -8.06
CA GLN A 38 21.04 1.70 -8.74
C GLN A 38 20.78 1.62 -10.26
N TRP A 39 19.55 1.85 -10.72
CA TRP A 39 19.16 1.79 -12.12
C TRP A 39 18.23 2.96 -12.49
N ALA A 40 18.82 4.14 -12.69
CA ALA A 40 18.09 5.38 -12.96
C ALA A 40 17.17 5.29 -14.20
N ASP A 41 17.54 4.49 -15.19
CA ASP A 41 16.77 4.25 -16.42
C ASP A 41 15.40 3.62 -16.15
N LYS A 42 15.19 3.04 -14.96
CA LYS A 42 13.93 2.43 -14.52
C LYS A 42 13.13 3.33 -13.60
N GLY A 43 13.62 4.55 -13.32
CA GLY A 43 13.00 5.52 -12.43
C GLY A 43 11.54 5.83 -12.81
N GLY A 44 11.25 5.96 -14.11
CA GLY A 44 9.89 6.23 -14.59
C GLY A 44 8.89 5.14 -14.25
N ALA A 45 9.29 3.86 -14.35
CA ALA A 45 8.42 2.73 -14.04
C ALA A 45 8.16 2.57 -12.53
N ILE A 46 9.12 2.99 -11.69
CA ILE A 46 9.09 2.83 -10.24
C ILE A 46 8.47 4.05 -9.53
N ALA A 47 8.49 5.23 -10.17
CA ALA A 47 7.99 6.48 -9.61
C ALA A 47 6.55 6.38 -9.10
N ALA A 48 5.66 5.74 -9.86
CA ALA A 48 4.27 5.55 -9.43
C ALA A 48 4.17 4.70 -8.14
N GLY A 49 4.96 3.62 -8.05
CA GLY A 49 5.03 2.79 -6.84
C GLY A 49 5.57 3.54 -5.63
N LEU A 50 6.55 4.44 -5.81
CA LEU A 50 7.08 5.30 -4.76
C LEU A 50 6.02 6.28 -4.24
N VAL A 51 5.34 6.99 -5.15
CA VAL A 51 4.29 7.94 -4.77
C VAL A 51 3.14 7.22 -4.05
N GLY A 52 2.72 6.06 -4.55
CA GLY A 52 1.70 5.23 -3.89
C GLY A 52 2.11 4.82 -2.48
N SER A 53 3.35 4.38 -2.31
CA SER A 53 3.92 3.99 -1.01
C SER A 53 4.03 5.18 -0.05
N ALA A 54 4.40 6.36 -0.53
CA ALA A 54 4.48 7.58 0.29
C ALA A 54 3.10 8.02 0.79
N ILE A 55 2.09 8.02 -0.07
CA ILE A 55 0.70 8.34 0.31
C ILE A 55 0.19 7.34 1.34
N ALA A 56 0.47 6.05 1.13
CA ALA A 56 0.17 4.96 2.05
C ALA A 56 0.76 5.20 3.45
N ILE A 57 2.04 5.55 3.54
CA ILE A 57 2.73 5.88 4.80
C ILE A 57 2.07 7.07 5.49
N LEU A 58 1.81 8.15 4.75
CA LEU A 58 1.18 9.37 5.30
C LEU A 58 -0.21 9.08 5.86
N ASN A 59 -1.01 8.28 5.15
CA ASN A 59 -2.37 7.92 5.59
C ASN A 59 -2.34 7.11 6.89
N ASP A 60 -1.48 6.08 6.96
CA ASP A 60 -1.37 5.26 8.17
C ASP A 60 -0.82 6.06 9.34
N SER A 61 0.17 6.93 9.09
CA SER A 61 0.77 7.78 10.12
C SER A 61 -0.27 8.70 10.76
N TRP A 62 -1.16 9.29 9.95
CA TRP A 62 -2.26 10.11 10.46
C TRP A 62 -3.20 9.32 11.37
N ILE A 63 -3.59 8.10 10.98
CA ILE A 63 -4.51 7.26 11.74
C ILE A 63 -3.87 6.81 13.07
N VAL A 64 -2.57 6.47 13.06
CA VAL A 64 -1.84 6.10 14.27
C VAL A 64 -1.72 7.31 15.21
N VAL A 65 -1.32 8.48 14.72
CA VAL A 65 -1.17 9.70 15.52
C VAL A 65 -2.50 10.17 16.10
N ALA A 66 -3.57 10.19 15.30
CA ALA A 66 -4.90 10.61 15.77
C ALA A 66 -5.47 9.70 16.88
N LYS A 67 -4.97 8.47 17.01
CA LYS A 67 -5.36 7.53 18.07
C LYS A 67 -4.43 7.55 19.27
N LEU A 68 -3.13 7.75 19.06
CA LEU A 68 -2.14 7.81 20.14
C LEU A 68 -2.26 9.09 20.96
N ASP A 69 -2.50 10.23 20.30
CA ASP A 69 -2.51 11.51 20.97
C ASP A 69 -3.65 12.42 20.49
N ARG A 70 -4.82 12.20 21.09
CA ARG A 70 -5.98 13.08 20.92
C ARG A 70 -5.80 14.43 21.62
N ALA A 71 -4.78 14.59 22.46
CA ALA A 71 -4.51 15.81 23.22
C ALA A 71 -3.75 16.86 22.39
N LEU A 72 -3.07 16.46 21.32
CA LEU A 72 -2.44 17.37 20.35
C LEU A 72 -3.43 18.06 19.38
N GLY A 73 -4.74 17.84 19.54
CA GLY A 73 -5.78 18.50 18.74
C GLY A 73 -6.06 17.87 17.38
N PHE A 74 -5.49 16.70 17.08
CA PHE A 74 -5.78 15.97 15.84
C PHE A 74 -7.18 15.34 15.91
N ASN A 75 -8.12 15.90 15.15
CA ASN A 75 -9.42 15.28 14.96
C ASN A 75 -9.27 14.01 14.11
N PRO A 76 -9.82 12.87 14.54
CA PRO A 76 -9.84 11.66 13.72
C PRO A 76 -10.57 11.95 12.41
N LEU A 77 -9.96 11.56 11.29
CA LEU A 77 -10.59 11.66 9.96
C LEU A 77 -11.90 10.86 9.95
N SER A 78 -12.90 11.35 9.22
CA SER A 78 -14.11 10.55 8.99
C SER A 78 -13.75 9.25 8.28
N PRO A 79 -14.44 8.13 8.59
CA PRO A 79 -14.19 6.84 7.95
C PRO A 79 -14.23 6.92 6.43
N ALA A 80 -15.18 7.68 5.87
CA ALA A 80 -15.30 7.91 4.43
C ALA A 80 -14.08 8.57 3.79
N ARG A 81 -13.43 9.52 4.48
CA ARG A 81 -12.24 10.20 3.96
C ARG A 81 -11.01 9.29 4.03
N ALA A 82 -10.86 8.51 5.10
CA ALA A 82 -9.80 7.51 5.20
C ALA A 82 -9.90 6.46 4.07
N LEU A 83 -11.13 6.02 3.76
CA LEU A 83 -11.39 5.12 2.64
C LEU A 83 -10.99 5.69 1.28
N LEU A 84 -11.30 6.96 1.02
CA LEU A 84 -10.89 7.62 -0.23
C LEU A 84 -9.37 7.69 -0.36
N HIS A 85 -8.66 8.00 0.71
CA HIS A 85 -7.19 8.01 0.71
C HIS A 85 -6.62 6.60 0.51
N ASP A 86 -7.19 5.58 1.14
CA ASP A 86 -6.77 4.18 0.94
C ASP A 86 -7.06 3.69 -0.50
N LEU A 87 -8.20 4.07 -1.09
CA LEU A 87 -8.53 3.78 -2.50
C LEU A 87 -7.59 4.47 -3.48
N PHE A 88 -7.25 5.73 -3.23
CA PHE A 88 -6.31 6.47 -4.07
C PHE A 88 -4.90 5.87 -3.98
N ALA A 89 -4.43 5.56 -2.77
CA ALA A 89 -3.16 4.87 -2.57
C ALA A 89 -3.13 3.49 -3.23
N LEU A 90 -4.23 2.74 -3.16
CA LEU A 90 -4.41 1.45 -3.85
C LEU A 90 -4.27 1.61 -5.37
N ALA A 91 -4.99 2.56 -5.96
CA ALA A 91 -4.99 2.78 -7.42
C ALA A 91 -3.59 3.15 -7.93
N ILE A 92 -2.89 4.04 -7.24
CA ILE A 92 -1.52 4.43 -7.61
C ILE A 92 -0.54 3.26 -7.43
N SER A 93 -0.64 2.52 -6.32
CA SER A 93 0.24 1.37 -6.08
C SER A 93 0.02 0.25 -7.11
N LEU A 94 -1.23 0.00 -7.50
CA LEU A 94 -1.58 -0.92 -8.58
C LEU A 94 -1.00 -0.45 -9.92
N GLY A 95 -1.12 0.84 -10.23
CA GLY A 95 -0.48 1.45 -11.40
C GLY A 95 1.03 1.25 -11.41
N GLY A 96 1.69 1.38 -10.25
CA GLY A 96 3.12 1.08 -10.08
C GLY A 96 3.48 -0.37 -10.36
N ILE A 97 2.68 -1.33 -9.88
CA ILE A 97 2.87 -2.77 -10.18
C ILE A 97 2.80 -3.01 -11.69
N VAL A 98 1.77 -2.47 -12.34
CA VAL A 98 1.56 -2.62 -13.80
C VAL A 98 2.74 -2.02 -14.58
N MET A 99 3.21 -0.83 -14.21
CA MET A 99 4.37 -0.20 -14.85
C MET A 99 5.67 -1.00 -14.66
N ILE A 100 5.91 -1.55 -13.48
CA ILE A 100 7.09 -2.40 -13.24
C ILE A 100 7.00 -3.70 -14.06
N ILE A 101 5.81 -4.30 -14.16
CA ILE A 101 5.59 -5.51 -14.95
C ILE A 101 5.84 -5.23 -16.45
N PHE A 102 5.29 -4.15 -17.01
CA PHE A 102 5.54 -3.81 -18.41
C PHE A 102 7.01 -3.52 -18.68
N SER A 103 7.69 -2.81 -17.77
CA SER A 103 9.13 -2.54 -17.87
C SER A 103 9.98 -3.81 -17.93
N ARG A 104 9.55 -4.89 -17.26
CA ARG A 104 10.19 -6.22 -17.34
C ARG A 104 10.00 -6.89 -18.69
N TYR A 105 8.78 -6.89 -19.21
CA TYR A 105 8.47 -7.52 -20.49
C TYR A 105 9.21 -6.84 -21.65
N THR A 106 9.29 -5.50 -21.64
CA THR A 106 10.06 -4.75 -22.65
C THR A 106 11.54 -5.13 -22.61
N TYR A 107 12.15 -5.21 -21.42
CA TYR A 107 13.56 -5.58 -21.28
C TYR A 107 13.87 -7.01 -21.75
N GLN A 108 12.97 -7.96 -21.50
CA GLN A 108 13.15 -9.34 -21.95
C GLN A 108 13.04 -9.47 -23.48
N ALA A 109 12.19 -8.66 -24.11
CA ALA A 109 12.07 -8.60 -25.58
C ALA A 109 13.32 -7.99 -26.24
N ASP A 110 13.84 -6.90 -25.67
CA ASP A 110 15.05 -6.24 -26.19
C ASP A 110 16.30 -7.13 -26.05
N GLY A 111 16.41 -7.88 -24.93
CA GLY A 111 17.50 -8.83 -24.73
C GLY A 111 17.48 -10.02 -25.70
N PHE A 112 16.29 -10.48 -26.10
CA PHE A 112 16.16 -11.54 -27.11
C PHE A 112 16.48 -11.02 -28.52
N ALA A 113 16.02 -9.82 -28.86
CA ALA A 113 16.34 -9.17 -30.14
C ALA A 113 17.84 -8.88 -30.29
N ALA A 114 18.53 -8.51 -29.19
CA ALA A 114 19.97 -8.32 -29.18
C ALA A 114 20.74 -9.64 -29.39
N LEU A 115 20.29 -10.74 -28.78
CA LEU A 115 20.87 -12.07 -28.99
C LEU A 115 20.64 -12.61 -30.40
N GLU A 116 19.50 -12.30 -31.02
CA GLU A 116 19.21 -12.70 -32.40
C GLU A 116 20.04 -11.88 -33.42
N SER A 117 20.35 -10.61 -33.09
CA SER A 117 21.22 -9.75 -33.90
C SER A 117 22.71 -10.13 -33.86
N ASP A 118 23.18 -10.82 -32.81
CA ASP A 118 24.57 -11.30 -32.67
C ASP A 118 24.84 -12.66 -33.35
N SER A 119 23.88 -13.16 -34.13
CA SER A 119 24.02 -14.39 -34.94
C SER A 119 24.90 -14.22 -36.20
N SER A 120 25.83 -13.27 -36.21
CA SER A 120 26.87 -13.16 -37.23
C SER A 120 28.19 -13.68 -36.64
N PRO A 121 28.94 -14.57 -37.32
CA PRO A 121 30.09 -15.23 -36.70
C PRO A 121 31.26 -14.26 -36.59
N GLN A 122 31.35 -13.51 -35.48
CA GLN A 122 32.54 -12.73 -35.15
C GLN A 122 33.41 -13.50 -34.15
N ILE A 123 34.31 -14.31 -34.70
CA ILE A 123 35.50 -14.80 -34.00
C ILE A 123 36.35 -13.57 -33.67
N THR A 124 36.37 -13.13 -32.40
CA THR A 124 37.57 -12.62 -31.68
C THR A 124 37.22 -12.10 -30.28
N GLY A 125 37.67 -12.84 -29.26
CA GLY A 125 38.21 -12.36 -27.96
C GLY A 125 37.51 -11.26 -27.16
N SER A 126 36.74 -11.64 -26.15
CA SER A 126 36.63 -10.96 -24.84
C SER A 126 35.83 -11.85 -23.88
N ALA A 127 36.49 -12.76 -23.19
CA ALA A 127 35.87 -13.71 -22.25
C ALA A 127 35.46 -13.07 -20.89
N GLY A 128 35.21 -11.76 -20.85
CA GLY A 128 34.93 -11.03 -19.62
C GLY A 128 33.69 -10.12 -19.65
N GLU A 129 33.11 -9.83 -20.81
CA GLU A 129 32.09 -8.77 -20.93
C GLU A 129 30.66 -9.30 -20.98
N THR A 130 30.45 -10.50 -21.53
CA THR A 130 29.15 -11.19 -21.55
C THR A 130 28.70 -11.65 -20.17
N ASP A 131 29.65 -12.02 -19.30
CA ASP A 131 29.35 -12.46 -17.92
C ASP A 131 28.86 -11.30 -17.03
N VAL A 132 29.34 -10.07 -17.25
CA VAL A 132 28.97 -8.90 -16.44
C VAL A 132 27.54 -8.46 -16.76
N ILE A 133 27.18 -8.37 -18.05
CA ILE A 133 25.83 -8.00 -18.50
C ILE A 133 24.79 -9.02 -18.04
N SER A 134 25.11 -10.32 -18.13
CA SER A 134 24.19 -11.37 -17.70
C SER A 134 24.00 -11.41 -16.18
N ARG A 135 25.04 -11.08 -15.40
CA ARG A 135 24.98 -11.04 -13.92
C ARG A 135 24.22 -9.82 -13.41
N GLU A 136 24.40 -8.66 -14.04
CA GLU A 136 23.68 -7.43 -13.71
C GLU A 136 22.19 -7.52 -14.07
N GLY A 137 21.85 -8.02 -15.26
CA GLY A 137 20.46 -8.24 -15.69
C GLY A 137 19.73 -9.26 -14.81
N PHE A 138 20.40 -10.33 -14.38
CA PHE A 138 19.83 -11.32 -13.46
C PHE A 138 19.60 -10.75 -12.05
N SER A 139 20.53 -9.94 -11.53
CA SER A 139 20.38 -9.25 -10.24
C SER A 139 19.22 -8.25 -10.27
N GLN A 140 19.13 -7.46 -11.35
CA GLN A 140 18.05 -6.50 -11.59
C GLN A 140 16.68 -7.18 -11.69
N ASN A 141 16.60 -8.31 -12.40
CA ASN A 141 15.38 -9.13 -12.48
C ASN A 141 15.01 -9.82 -11.16
N LYS A 142 15.93 -9.97 -10.21
CA LYS A 142 15.55 -10.39 -8.85
C LYS A 142 15.00 -9.21 -8.06
N MET A 143 15.68 -8.06 -8.09
CA MET A 143 15.29 -6.87 -7.32
C MET A 143 13.94 -6.30 -7.76
N LEU A 144 13.68 -6.21 -9.06
CA LEU A 144 12.37 -5.79 -9.57
C LEU A 144 11.26 -6.79 -9.19
N SER A 145 11.59 -8.07 -8.98
CA SER A 145 10.60 -9.09 -8.59
C SER A 145 10.23 -8.90 -7.13
N VAL A 146 11.25 -8.66 -6.29
CA VAL A 146 11.06 -8.31 -4.88
C VAL A 146 10.22 -7.03 -4.77
N ALA A 147 10.50 -6.01 -5.59
CA ALA A 147 9.70 -4.78 -5.63
C ALA A 147 8.22 -5.03 -5.94
N VAL A 148 7.93 -5.88 -6.94
CA VAL A 148 6.55 -6.26 -7.28
C VAL A 148 5.86 -6.98 -6.11
N TRP A 149 6.54 -7.93 -5.46
CA TRP A 149 5.98 -8.64 -4.31
C TRP A 149 5.72 -7.71 -3.13
N MET A 150 6.62 -6.77 -2.85
CA MET A 150 6.47 -5.80 -1.77
C MET A 150 5.34 -4.80 -2.05
N LEU A 151 5.25 -4.28 -3.29
CA LEU A 151 4.10 -3.46 -3.72
C LEU A 151 2.78 -4.24 -3.66
N THR A 152 2.80 -5.53 -4.01
CA THR A 152 1.62 -6.40 -3.88
C THR A 152 1.19 -6.52 -2.43
N ALA A 153 2.14 -6.68 -1.49
CA ALA A 153 1.84 -6.68 -0.06
C ALA A 153 1.20 -5.35 0.39
N VAL A 154 1.70 -4.20 -0.09
CA VAL A 154 1.09 -2.88 0.17
C VAL A 154 -0.34 -2.83 -0.37
N VAL A 155 -0.57 -3.28 -1.59
CA VAL A 155 -1.91 -3.34 -2.21
C VAL A 155 -2.86 -4.22 -1.40
N ILE A 156 -2.41 -5.38 -0.92
CA ILE A 156 -3.20 -6.28 -0.06
C ILE A 156 -3.59 -5.57 1.24
N TRP A 157 -2.65 -4.90 1.91
CA TRP A 157 -2.95 -4.13 3.12
C TRP A 157 -4.00 -3.04 2.86
N ARG A 158 -3.86 -2.28 1.77
CA ARG A 158 -4.85 -1.25 1.40
C ARG A 158 -6.21 -1.85 1.13
N PHE A 159 -6.28 -2.98 0.43
CA PHE A 159 -7.54 -3.69 0.19
C PHE A 159 -8.20 -4.13 1.50
N ILE A 160 -7.43 -4.72 2.43
CA ILE A 160 -7.93 -5.10 3.76
C ILE A 160 -8.50 -3.87 4.48
N PHE A 161 -7.80 -2.74 4.47
CA PHE A 161 -8.27 -1.51 5.11
C PHE A 161 -9.52 -0.92 4.47
N ILE A 162 -9.65 -1.00 3.14
CA ILE A 162 -10.85 -0.58 2.41
C ILE A 162 -12.04 -1.44 2.79
N VAL A 163 -11.88 -2.76 2.77
CA VAL A 163 -12.95 -3.70 3.15
C VAL A 163 -13.36 -3.47 4.60
N TRP A 164 -12.38 -3.35 5.50
CA TRP A 164 -12.62 -3.10 6.92
C TRP A 164 -13.36 -1.78 7.16
N GLY A 165 -12.87 -0.67 6.61
CA GLY A 165 -13.51 0.64 6.76
C GLY A 165 -14.89 0.69 6.08
N GLY A 166 -15.08 -0.05 4.98
CA GLY A 166 -16.36 -0.22 4.32
C GLY A 166 -17.38 -0.92 5.22
N PHE A 167 -16.95 -1.97 5.93
CA PHE A 167 -17.79 -2.62 6.94
C PHE A 167 -18.18 -1.66 8.07
N GLU A 168 -17.24 -0.88 8.61
CA GLU A 168 -17.54 0.13 9.65
C GLU A 168 -18.61 1.12 9.16
N CYS A 169 -18.43 1.67 7.96
CA CYS A 169 -19.35 2.64 7.37
C CYS A 169 -20.73 2.03 7.09
N PHE A 170 -20.77 0.77 6.63
CA PHE A 170 -22.01 0.04 6.40
C PHE A 170 -22.77 -0.25 7.70
N PHE A 171 -22.08 -0.64 8.77
CA PHE A 171 -22.69 -0.86 10.08
C PHE A 171 -23.25 0.44 10.66
N GLU A 172 -22.52 1.55 10.54
CA GLU A 172 -22.97 2.87 10.98
C GLU A 172 -24.23 3.30 10.22
N PHE A 173 -24.24 3.14 8.89
CA PHE A 173 -25.41 3.41 8.05
C PHE A 173 -26.62 2.55 8.45
N ARG A 174 -26.41 1.26 8.69
CA ARG A 174 -27.47 0.34 9.14
C ARG A 174 -28.04 0.72 10.51
N HIS A 175 -27.20 1.22 11.41
CA HIS A 175 -27.61 1.63 12.75
C HIS A 175 -28.41 2.94 12.75
N ILE A 176 -28.15 3.84 11.79
CA ILE A 176 -28.89 5.09 11.61
C ILE A 176 -30.27 4.83 10.98
N HIS A 177 -30.37 3.90 10.01
CA HIS A 177 -31.62 3.62 9.31
C HIS A 177 -32.54 2.57 9.97
N HIS A 178 -32.04 1.78 10.92
CA HIS A 178 -32.87 0.99 11.83
C HIS A 178 -32.78 1.53 13.26
N PRO A 179 -33.35 2.71 13.57
CA PRO A 179 -33.60 3.06 14.95
C PRO A 179 -34.58 2.01 15.49
N ARG A 180 -34.13 1.18 16.44
CA ARG A 180 -35.05 0.34 17.22
C ARG A 180 -36.19 1.24 17.71
N PRO A 181 -37.47 0.89 17.50
CA PRO A 181 -38.57 1.70 18.00
C PRO A 181 -38.37 1.87 19.50
N ARG A 182 -38.14 3.12 19.90
CA ARG A 182 -37.90 3.52 21.27
C ARG A 182 -39.17 3.17 22.03
N ARG A 183 -39.12 2.09 22.80
CA ARG A 183 -40.20 1.59 23.65
C ARG A 183 -40.44 2.61 24.78
N ARG A 184 -41.07 3.74 24.45
CA ARG A 184 -41.36 4.84 25.37
C ARG A 184 -42.75 5.40 25.08
N GLU A 185 -43.78 4.60 25.37
CA GLU A 185 -45.16 5.11 25.46
C GLU A 185 -46.10 4.14 26.21
N ARG A 186 -45.72 3.67 27.41
CA ARG A 186 -46.66 2.92 28.27
C ARG A 186 -46.40 3.04 29.77
N ARG A 187 -45.98 4.21 30.23
CA ARG A 187 -45.91 4.53 31.67
C ARG A 187 -46.59 5.85 32.07
N GLU A 188 -47.38 6.45 31.18
CA GLU A 188 -48.17 7.66 31.50
C GLU A 188 -49.69 7.42 31.51
N MET A 189 -50.14 6.15 31.49
CA MET A 189 -51.58 5.81 31.56
C MET A 189 -51.97 4.97 32.78
N ILE A 190 -51.22 5.05 33.88
CA ILE A 190 -51.64 4.47 35.17
C ILE A 190 -51.23 5.43 36.29
N GLN A 191 -51.94 6.54 36.39
CA GLN A 191 -52.21 7.26 37.63
C GLN A 191 -53.32 8.27 37.34
N VAL A 192 -54.55 7.76 37.39
CA VAL A 192 -55.78 8.53 37.65
C VAL A 192 -56.29 8.05 39.00
#